data_AF-A0A943HTF2-F1
#
_entry.id   AF-A0A943HTF2-F1
#
_cell.length_a   1.000
_cell.length_b   1.000
_cell.length_c   1.000
_cell.angle_alpha   90.00
_cell.angle_beta   90.00
_cell.angle_gamma   90.00
#
_symmetry.space_group_name_H-M   'P 1'
#
loop_
_entity.id
_entity.type
_entity.pdbx_description
1 polymer ?
#
loop_
_entity_poly.entity_id
_entity_poly.type
_entity_poly.pdbx_seq_one_letter_code
_entity_poly.pdbx_strand_id
1 'polypeptide(L)'
;MKSKHLFLRVKRDSLAFAAAILLFSSCVDGYKDDWTFSSEVQGVTLESPSTEGWTFTRNVDITSLEIKWPVVLGAGGYQVTFYNIDDPDNPVVIGEENEVVDKCTITRDITEDTRYKVAVRALGNQKYNNADAVAATEMTYNTLVRVRETIPTGTNLTEYFTANPIKPLAEGEEEIAYELVAGGVYEMDGNIDLGTTTLTIRGDKVNHAKLTMKGNASFINRGAGLKIKFIDFDFDADTYSASNSRGVVMFNSTEAGIVQQPYVFQSCTIKDLPVPLYYCNNGYALSSLSITDCLVSINTASTIFIAFNGQGWIKDLSFSNSTIYYTVPGSAYFVQMRGRTPSNFSGSGWSTSLRKMSNCTFYQIGTNNRFFNNVINSNSAVFSLEMQNTIFADCVVSSATGTEGVFRRICNAGNYGNVNYTLGYNTYYYSAVPGGFLDYDTSDENGRDHSGTAIKVEPKFVNAADGDFTLSSSEHIANRCGDPRWLPTTE
;
A
#
# COMPACT_ATOMS: atom_id res chain seq x y z
N MET A 1 -42.74 71.15 -77.74
CA MET A 1 -41.53 70.29 -77.86
C MET A 1 -41.50 69.30 -76.71
N LYS A 2 -41.10 68.06 -77.01
CA LYS A 2 -41.18 66.84 -76.18
C LYS A 2 -40.21 66.84 -74.98
N SER A 3 -40.56 66.12 -73.90
CA SER A 3 -39.69 65.20 -73.13
C SER A 3 -40.49 64.60 -71.95
N LYS A 4 -41.07 63.39 -72.06
CA LYS A 4 -40.54 62.08 -71.63
C LYS A 4 -39.92 62.06 -70.22
N HIS A 5 -40.68 61.68 -69.18
CA HIS A 5 -40.25 60.83 -68.04
C HIS A 5 -41.47 60.31 -67.26
N LEU A 6 -42.18 59.31 -67.79
CA LEU A 6 -43.30 58.65 -67.10
C LEU A 6 -43.07 57.13 -66.92
N PHE A 7 -41.83 56.71 -66.67
CA PHE A 7 -41.48 55.28 -66.60
C PHE A 7 -40.74 54.83 -65.32
N LEU A 8 -40.68 55.66 -64.27
CA LEU A 8 -39.90 55.31 -63.05
C LEU A 8 -40.65 55.40 -61.72
N ARG A 9 -41.94 55.75 -61.67
CA ARG A 9 -42.69 55.74 -60.39
C ARG A 9 -43.51 54.47 -60.14
N VAL A 10 -43.94 53.74 -61.17
CA VAL A 10 -44.83 52.56 -60.99
C VAL A 10 -44.07 51.31 -60.53
N LYS A 11 -42.74 51.25 -60.69
CA LYS A 11 -41.95 50.06 -60.31
C LYS A 11 -41.42 50.06 -58.87
N ARG A 12 -41.56 51.15 -58.10
CA ARG A 12 -41.09 51.20 -56.71
C ARG A 12 -42.14 50.69 -55.71
N ASP A 13 -43.41 50.87 -56.03
CA ASP A 13 -44.51 50.49 -55.13
C ASP A 13 -44.83 48.99 -55.23
N SER A 14 -44.62 48.37 -56.40
CA SER A 14 -44.80 46.92 -56.58
C SER A 14 -43.70 46.08 -55.93
N LEU A 15 -42.47 46.61 -55.82
CA LEU A 15 -41.36 45.92 -55.15
C LEU A 15 -41.49 46.02 -53.61
N ALA A 16 -42.02 47.13 -53.09
CA ALA A 16 -42.30 47.29 -51.67
C ALA A 16 -43.46 46.39 -51.21
N PHE A 17 -44.48 46.19 -52.05
CA PHE A 17 -45.60 45.30 -51.74
C PHE A 17 -45.21 43.81 -51.82
N ALA A 18 -44.33 43.43 -52.75
CA ALA A 18 -43.79 42.06 -52.83
C ALA A 18 -42.80 41.76 -51.68
N ALA A 19 -42.00 42.73 -51.25
CA ALA A 19 -41.13 42.60 -50.08
C ALA A 19 -41.92 42.50 -48.76
N ALA A 20 -43.07 43.16 -48.64
CA ALA A 20 -43.96 43.01 -47.49
C ALA A 20 -44.57 41.59 -47.42
N ILE A 21 -44.99 41.01 -48.55
CA ILE A 21 -45.55 39.64 -48.59
C ILE A 21 -44.49 38.57 -48.24
N LEU A 22 -43.22 38.80 -48.60
CA LEU A 22 -42.10 37.94 -48.19
C LEU A 22 -41.70 38.12 -46.71
N LEU A 23 -41.95 39.28 -46.11
CA LEU A 23 -41.73 39.52 -44.67
C LEU A 23 -42.87 39.03 -43.77
N PHE A 24 -44.07 38.80 -44.33
CA PHE A 24 -45.22 38.22 -43.60
C PHE A 24 -45.39 36.70 -43.83
N SER A 25 -44.52 36.06 -44.61
CA SER A 25 -44.54 34.60 -44.84
C SER A 25 -43.38 33.83 -44.20
N SER A 26 -42.52 34.50 -43.42
CA SER A 26 -41.49 33.85 -42.58
C SER A 26 -41.93 33.59 -41.14
N CYS A 27 -43.23 33.63 -40.87
CA CYS A 27 -43.82 33.01 -39.68
C CYS A 27 -44.72 31.86 -40.15
N VAL A 28 -44.12 30.84 -40.75
CA VAL A 28 -44.52 29.50 -40.30
C VAL A 28 -44.22 29.56 -38.81
N ASP A 29 -45.23 29.39 -37.95
CA ASP A 29 -45.03 28.97 -36.57
C ASP A 29 -44.12 27.76 -36.69
N GLY A 30 -42.79 27.97 -36.59
CA GLY A 30 -41.85 26.88 -36.52
C GLY A 30 -42.37 26.05 -35.39
N TYR A 31 -42.79 24.82 -35.70
CA TYR A 31 -43.47 23.89 -34.81
C TYR A 31 -43.32 24.38 -33.36
N LYS A 32 -44.38 24.94 -32.77
CA LYS A 32 -44.48 25.11 -31.32
C LYS A 32 -44.64 23.73 -30.72
N ASP A 33 -43.61 22.97 -30.96
CA ASP A 33 -43.19 21.81 -30.25
C ASP A 33 -42.66 22.39 -28.94
N ASP A 34 -43.62 22.88 -28.14
CA ASP A 34 -43.51 23.14 -26.72
C ASP A 34 -43.33 21.77 -26.05
N TRP A 35 -42.30 21.01 -26.47
CA TRP A 35 -41.83 19.82 -25.77
C TRP A 35 -41.29 20.33 -24.45
N THR A 36 -42.21 20.56 -23.55
CA THR A 36 -41.94 20.54 -22.13
C THR A 36 -41.54 19.10 -21.85
N PHE A 37 -40.23 18.83 -21.89
CA PHE A 37 -39.68 17.60 -21.37
C PHE A 37 -40.02 17.56 -19.87
N SER A 38 -41.19 16.99 -19.59
CA SER A 38 -41.63 16.62 -18.27
C SER A 38 -41.27 15.16 -18.08
N SER A 39 -40.87 14.79 -16.86
CA SER A 39 -40.68 13.37 -16.58
C SER A 39 -42.03 12.66 -16.81
N GLU A 40 -42.01 11.56 -17.55
CA GLU A 40 -43.16 10.67 -17.69
C GLU A 40 -43.51 9.97 -16.35
N VAL A 41 -42.61 10.04 -15.37
CA VAL A 41 -42.75 9.44 -14.04
C VAL A 41 -43.26 10.49 -13.04
N GLN A 42 -44.52 10.37 -12.63
CA GLN A 42 -45.19 11.31 -11.72
C GLN A 42 -46.14 10.58 -10.76
N GLY A 43 -46.29 11.08 -9.53
CA GLY A 43 -47.23 10.54 -8.54
C GLY A 43 -46.87 9.15 -7.99
N VAL A 44 -45.62 8.72 -8.14
CA VAL A 44 -45.17 7.37 -7.72
C VAL A 44 -44.18 7.43 -6.57
N THR A 45 -43.99 6.29 -5.90
CA THR A 45 -42.80 6.05 -5.08
C THR A 45 -41.67 5.60 -6.00
N LEU A 46 -40.54 6.30 -5.99
CA LEU A 46 -39.41 5.97 -6.87
C LEU A 46 -38.74 4.65 -6.46
N GLU A 47 -38.03 4.04 -7.39
CA GLU A 47 -37.04 3.00 -7.11
C GLU A 47 -35.64 3.64 -7.12
N SER A 48 -34.71 3.03 -6.39
CA SER A 48 -33.30 3.43 -6.45
C SER A 48 -32.66 2.96 -7.78
N PRO A 49 -31.46 3.47 -8.14
CA PRO A 49 -30.84 3.12 -9.42
C PRO A 49 -30.75 1.60 -9.64
N SER A 50 -30.94 1.16 -10.88
CA SER A 50 -30.72 -0.25 -11.26
C SER A 50 -29.33 -0.72 -10.86
N THR A 51 -29.16 -2.01 -10.56
CA THR A 51 -27.84 -2.63 -10.35
C THR A 51 -27.03 -2.71 -11.65
N GLU A 52 -27.66 -2.53 -12.81
CA GLU A 52 -27.00 -2.50 -14.11
C GLU A 52 -26.62 -1.07 -14.53
N GLY A 53 -25.50 -0.91 -15.25
CA GLY A 53 -25.09 0.40 -15.80
C GLY A 53 -24.24 1.27 -14.87
N TRP A 54 -23.78 0.73 -13.74
CA TRP A 54 -22.80 1.40 -12.90
C TRP A 54 -21.40 1.38 -13.53
N THR A 55 -20.63 2.45 -13.32
CA THR A 55 -19.21 2.48 -13.68
C THR A 55 -18.34 2.93 -12.50
N PHE A 56 -17.19 2.29 -12.37
CA PHE A 56 -16.19 2.55 -11.34
C PHE A 56 -14.85 2.83 -12.04
N THR A 57 -14.46 4.10 -12.07
CA THR A 57 -13.26 4.56 -12.78
C THR A 57 -12.24 5.09 -11.79
N ARG A 58 -11.15 4.34 -11.59
CA ARG A 58 -10.04 4.78 -10.73
C ARG A 58 -8.98 5.55 -11.51
N ASN A 59 -8.22 6.41 -10.83
CA ASN A 59 -6.97 6.93 -11.38
C ASN A 59 -5.86 5.87 -11.37
N VAL A 60 -4.78 6.15 -12.10
CA VAL A 60 -3.62 5.22 -12.24
C VAL A 60 -2.95 4.95 -10.89
N ASP A 61 -2.92 5.94 -10.00
CA ASP A 61 -2.25 5.85 -8.70
C ASP A 61 -3.10 5.19 -7.60
N ILE A 62 -4.32 4.75 -7.92
CA ILE A 62 -5.27 4.11 -6.97
C ILE A 62 -5.51 4.96 -5.71
N THR A 63 -5.65 6.27 -5.90
CA THR A 63 -5.95 7.23 -4.83
C THR A 63 -7.34 7.84 -4.94
N SER A 64 -7.99 7.73 -6.09
CA SER A 64 -9.30 8.32 -6.34
C SER A 64 -10.17 7.44 -7.22
N LEU A 65 -11.47 7.39 -6.92
CA LEU A 65 -12.50 6.61 -7.60
C LEU A 65 -13.67 7.50 -7.99
N GLU A 66 -13.95 7.58 -9.29
CA GLU A 66 -15.19 8.12 -9.82
C GLU A 66 -16.23 6.99 -9.91
N ILE A 67 -17.39 7.21 -9.31
CA ILE A 67 -18.52 6.28 -9.30
C ILE A 67 -19.66 6.93 -10.07
N LYS A 68 -20.25 6.22 -11.03
CA LYS A 68 -21.45 6.65 -11.77
C LYS A 68 -22.52 5.58 -11.68
N TRP A 69 -23.77 6.00 -11.54
CA TRP A 69 -24.95 5.12 -11.51
C TRP A 69 -25.96 5.54 -12.59
N PRO A 70 -26.86 4.64 -13.03
CA PRO A 70 -27.88 4.99 -14.01
C PRO A 70 -28.87 6.02 -13.45
N VAL A 71 -29.39 6.87 -14.33
CA VAL A 71 -30.39 7.89 -13.99
C VAL A 71 -31.71 7.22 -13.61
N VAL A 72 -32.29 7.63 -12.47
CA VAL A 72 -33.67 7.34 -12.10
C VAL A 72 -34.58 8.45 -12.63
N LEU A 73 -35.47 8.11 -13.56
CA LEU A 73 -36.40 9.06 -14.15
C LEU A 73 -37.37 9.58 -13.07
N GLY A 74 -37.53 10.91 -13.02
CA GLY A 74 -38.43 11.57 -12.06
C GLY A 74 -37.83 11.82 -10.68
N ALA A 75 -36.57 11.44 -10.45
CA ALA A 75 -35.83 11.77 -9.22
C ALA A 75 -35.54 13.28 -9.10
N GLY A 76 -35.57 13.79 -7.88
CA GLY A 76 -35.18 15.15 -7.53
C GLY A 76 -33.69 15.30 -7.22
N GLY A 77 -33.02 14.17 -6.95
CA GLY A 77 -31.63 14.05 -6.56
C GLY A 77 -31.37 12.66 -6.00
N TYR A 78 -30.21 12.45 -5.38
CA TYR A 78 -29.82 11.19 -4.78
C TYR A 78 -29.22 11.42 -3.40
N GLN A 79 -29.54 10.54 -2.47
CA GLN A 79 -28.85 10.43 -1.20
C GLN A 79 -27.81 9.32 -1.30
N VAL A 80 -26.55 9.64 -1.03
CA VAL A 80 -25.41 8.76 -1.27
C VAL A 80 -24.57 8.61 -0.02
N THR A 81 -24.16 7.38 0.28
CA THR A 81 -23.11 7.13 1.28
C THR A 81 -22.09 6.15 0.71
N PHE A 82 -20.82 6.46 0.90
CA PHE A 82 -19.69 5.60 0.52
C PHE A 82 -19.00 5.08 1.78
N TYR A 83 -18.68 3.80 1.80
CA TYR A 83 -18.16 3.12 2.97
C TYR A 83 -16.87 2.37 2.63
N ASN A 84 -15.88 2.42 3.51
CA ASN A 84 -14.92 1.33 3.69
C ASN A 84 -15.63 0.18 4.40
N ILE A 85 -15.54 -1.02 3.84
CA ILE A 85 -16.15 -2.26 4.38
C ILE A 85 -15.11 -3.38 4.54
N ASP A 86 -13.86 -3.02 4.84
CA ASP A 86 -12.85 -3.98 5.27
C ASP A 86 -13.31 -4.73 6.53
N ASP A 87 -14.03 -4.05 7.42
CA ASP A 87 -14.88 -4.64 8.46
C ASP A 87 -16.36 -4.51 8.05
N PRO A 88 -17.00 -5.55 7.50
CA PRO A 88 -18.40 -5.50 7.11
C PRO A 88 -19.37 -5.26 8.28
N ASP A 89 -18.98 -5.64 9.50
CA ASP A 89 -19.80 -5.47 10.71
C ASP A 89 -19.70 -4.04 11.25
N ASN A 90 -18.61 -3.32 10.94
CA ASN A 90 -18.36 -1.94 11.35
C ASN A 90 -17.94 -1.06 10.15
N PRO A 91 -18.84 -0.78 9.19
CA PRO A 91 -18.52 0.00 8.01
C PRO A 91 -18.16 1.45 8.38
N VAL A 92 -17.09 2.00 7.77
CA VAL A 92 -16.62 3.36 8.02
C VAL A 92 -17.00 4.27 6.85
N VAL A 93 -17.73 5.34 7.13
CA VAL A 93 -18.13 6.34 6.11
C VAL A 93 -16.90 7.07 5.56
N ILE A 94 -16.85 7.23 4.24
CA ILE A 94 -15.86 8.04 3.53
C ILE A 94 -16.57 9.23 2.87
N GLY A 95 -16.20 10.43 3.31
CA GLY A 95 -16.86 11.68 2.93
C GLY A 95 -18.05 11.96 3.84
N GLU A 96 -19.10 12.57 3.29
CA GLU A 96 -20.33 12.88 4.03
C GLU A 96 -21.29 11.68 4.04
N GLU A 97 -21.81 11.35 5.22
CA GLU A 97 -22.88 10.36 5.36
C GLU A 97 -24.18 10.96 4.83
N ASN A 98 -24.92 10.19 4.04
CA ASN A 98 -26.20 10.64 3.48
C ASN A 98 -26.10 11.92 2.62
N GLU A 99 -24.97 12.14 1.93
CA GLU A 99 -24.74 13.27 1.04
C GLU A 99 -25.84 13.37 -0.01
N VAL A 100 -26.44 14.55 -0.17
CA VAL A 100 -27.43 14.80 -1.22
C VAL A 100 -26.74 15.37 -2.44
N VAL A 101 -26.86 14.68 -3.58
CA VAL A 101 -26.25 15.05 -4.85
C VAL A 101 -27.27 15.11 -5.98
N ASP A 102 -27.15 16.12 -6.83
CA ASP A 102 -28.04 16.29 -8.00
C ASP A 102 -27.56 15.50 -9.23
N LYS A 103 -26.29 15.10 -9.24
CA LYS A 103 -25.67 14.36 -10.35
C LYS A 103 -25.67 12.87 -10.07
N CYS A 104 -25.66 12.06 -11.12
CA CYS A 104 -25.53 10.59 -11.00
C CYS A 104 -24.08 10.13 -10.85
N THR A 105 -23.27 10.90 -10.12
CA THR A 105 -21.84 10.62 -9.94
C THR A 105 -21.28 11.23 -8.66
N ILE A 106 -20.35 10.52 -8.03
CA ILE A 106 -19.47 11.04 -6.98
C ILE A 106 -18.01 10.67 -7.27
N THR A 107 -17.09 11.43 -6.69
CA THR A 107 -15.68 11.06 -6.60
C THR A 107 -15.31 10.90 -5.14
N ARG A 108 -14.53 9.86 -4.83
CA ARG A 108 -14.04 9.58 -3.48
C ARG A 108 -12.58 9.16 -3.50
N ASP A 109 -11.88 9.51 -2.44
CA ASP A 109 -10.54 8.98 -2.21
C ASP A 109 -10.63 7.51 -1.84
N ILE A 110 -9.73 6.72 -2.40
CA ILE A 110 -9.59 5.29 -2.15
C ILE A 110 -8.13 4.95 -1.88
N THR A 111 -7.92 3.75 -1.39
CA THR A 111 -6.62 3.18 -1.04
C THR A 111 -6.51 1.78 -1.61
N GLU A 112 -5.28 1.33 -1.83
CA GLU A 112 -5.00 -0.05 -2.23
C GLU A 112 -5.50 -1.06 -1.17
N ASP A 113 -5.69 -2.31 -1.58
CA ASP A 113 -6.12 -3.43 -0.73
C ASP A 113 -7.30 -3.11 0.21
N THR A 114 -8.36 -2.51 -0.33
CA THR A 114 -9.52 -2.06 0.45
C THR A 114 -10.83 -2.45 -0.23
N ARG A 115 -11.81 -2.87 0.56
CA ARG A 115 -13.18 -3.19 0.14
C ARG A 115 -14.09 -1.99 0.40
N TYR A 116 -14.97 -1.70 -0.55
CA TYR A 116 -15.87 -0.55 -0.52
C TYR A 116 -17.31 -0.92 -0.83
N LYS A 117 -18.24 -0.13 -0.28
CA LYS A 117 -19.67 -0.17 -0.60
C LYS A 117 -20.17 1.24 -0.89
N VAL A 118 -20.95 1.40 -1.94
CA VAL A 118 -21.71 2.63 -2.21
C VAL A 118 -23.19 2.31 -2.08
N ALA A 119 -23.93 3.14 -1.33
CA ALA A 119 -25.38 3.06 -1.19
C ALA A 119 -26.00 4.33 -1.78
N VAL A 120 -26.87 4.18 -2.77
CA VAL A 120 -27.55 5.30 -3.46
C VAL A 120 -29.06 5.13 -3.37
N ARG A 121 -29.73 6.14 -2.79
CA ARG A 121 -31.20 6.21 -2.70
C ARG A 121 -31.74 7.35 -3.55
N ALA A 122 -32.69 7.07 -4.43
CA ALA A 122 -33.34 8.12 -5.21
C ALA A 122 -34.25 8.98 -4.32
N LEU A 123 -34.11 10.29 -4.42
CA LEU A 123 -34.96 11.25 -3.71
C LEU A 123 -36.13 11.68 -4.60
N GLY A 124 -37.30 11.79 -3.99
CA GLY A 124 -38.53 12.21 -4.61
C GLY A 124 -38.41 13.62 -5.20
N ASN A 125 -39.31 13.94 -6.13
CA ASN A 125 -39.36 15.24 -6.76
C ASN A 125 -40.74 15.86 -6.53
N GLN A 126 -40.77 16.93 -5.73
CA GLN A 126 -42.01 17.61 -5.37
C GLN A 126 -42.76 18.16 -6.60
N LYS A 127 -42.03 18.58 -7.65
CA LYS A 127 -42.63 19.07 -8.90
C LYS A 127 -43.46 17.99 -9.61
N TYR A 128 -43.05 16.72 -9.47
CA TYR A 128 -43.68 15.57 -10.09
C TYR A 128 -44.53 14.76 -9.11
N ASN A 129 -44.71 15.25 -7.87
CA ASN A 129 -45.39 14.54 -6.78
C ASN A 129 -44.85 13.11 -6.57
N ASN A 130 -43.55 12.92 -6.78
CA ASN A 130 -42.88 11.64 -6.56
C ASN A 130 -42.37 11.57 -5.11
N ALA A 131 -42.55 10.41 -4.47
CA ALA A 131 -41.98 10.11 -3.16
C ALA A 131 -40.59 9.47 -3.30
N ASP A 132 -39.77 9.59 -2.25
CA ASP A 132 -38.45 8.96 -2.15
C ASP A 132 -38.52 7.45 -2.36
N ALA A 133 -37.41 6.87 -2.83
CA ALA A 133 -37.25 5.44 -2.81
C ALA A 133 -37.22 4.89 -1.37
N VAL A 134 -37.81 3.71 -1.20
CA VAL A 134 -37.94 3.05 0.11
C VAL A 134 -36.59 2.57 0.65
N ALA A 135 -35.70 2.11 -0.23
CA ALA A 135 -34.38 1.60 0.12
C ALA A 135 -33.33 2.05 -0.90
N ALA A 136 -32.07 2.14 -0.47
CA ALA A 136 -30.94 2.40 -1.35
C ALA A 136 -30.58 1.15 -2.18
N THR A 137 -30.05 1.37 -3.38
CA THR A 137 -29.30 0.34 -4.11
C THR A 137 -27.87 0.33 -3.59
N GLU A 138 -27.37 -0.85 -3.23
CA GLU A 138 -25.99 -1.04 -2.76
C GLU A 138 -25.14 -1.71 -3.84
N MET A 139 -23.94 -1.17 -4.09
CA MET A 139 -22.94 -1.77 -4.98
C MET A 139 -21.60 -1.88 -4.28
N THR A 140 -20.87 -2.96 -4.52
CA THR A 140 -19.54 -3.20 -3.94
C THR A 140 -18.43 -2.94 -4.95
N TYR A 141 -17.31 -2.40 -4.48
CA TYR A 141 -16.09 -2.23 -5.25
C TYR A 141 -14.89 -2.64 -4.39
N ASN A 142 -13.80 -3.12 -4.98
CA ASN A 142 -12.59 -3.38 -4.21
C ASN A 142 -11.33 -3.18 -5.05
N THR A 143 -10.24 -2.81 -4.38
CA THR A 143 -8.92 -2.57 -4.99
C THR A 143 -7.99 -3.78 -4.86
N LEU A 144 -8.49 -4.92 -4.36
CA LEU A 144 -7.70 -6.11 -4.13
C LEU A 144 -7.34 -6.82 -5.44
N VAL A 145 -6.17 -7.47 -5.45
CA VAL A 145 -5.78 -8.41 -6.52
C VAL A 145 -6.85 -9.49 -6.65
N ARG A 146 -7.18 -9.86 -7.89
CA ARG A 146 -8.17 -10.89 -8.20
C ARG A 146 -7.82 -12.21 -7.50
N VAL A 147 -8.80 -12.75 -6.77
CA VAL A 147 -8.68 -14.06 -6.12
C VAL A 147 -8.74 -15.16 -7.17
N ARG A 148 -7.76 -16.06 -7.14
CA ARG A 148 -7.77 -17.32 -7.85
C ARG A 148 -8.52 -18.38 -7.05
N GLU A 149 -8.25 -18.45 -5.75
CA GLU A 149 -8.90 -19.41 -4.86
C GLU A 149 -8.93 -18.92 -3.43
N THR A 150 -9.98 -19.28 -2.71
CA THR A 150 -10.11 -19.06 -1.26
C THR A 150 -9.87 -20.39 -0.54
N ILE A 151 -8.81 -20.46 0.26
CA ILE A 151 -8.39 -21.66 0.98
C ILE A 151 -9.19 -21.78 2.28
N PRO A 152 -9.85 -22.92 2.55
CA PRO A 152 -10.68 -23.08 3.74
C PRO A 152 -9.84 -23.19 5.03
N THR A 153 -10.38 -22.69 6.14
CA THR A 153 -9.76 -22.84 7.48
C THR A 153 -9.53 -24.31 7.86
N GLY A 154 -8.51 -24.57 8.67
CA GLY A 154 -8.08 -25.91 9.07
C GLY A 154 -7.22 -26.63 8.02
N THR A 155 -6.85 -25.95 6.94
CA THR A 155 -6.03 -26.52 5.86
C THR A 155 -4.54 -26.47 6.22
N ASN A 156 -3.83 -27.58 5.98
CA ASN A 156 -2.38 -27.57 5.86
C ASN A 156 -2.00 -27.03 4.47
N LEU A 157 -1.33 -25.88 4.42
CA LEU A 157 -0.98 -25.21 3.17
C LEU A 157 0.05 -26.00 2.36
N THR A 158 0.95 -26.73 3.00
CA THR A 158 1.92 -27.61 2.32
C THR A 158 1.18 -28.71 1.54
N GLU A 159 0.23 -29.38 2.16
CA GLU A 159 -0.59 -30.40 1.50
C GLU A 159 -1.45 -29.79 0.37
N TYR A 160 -2.06 -28.64 0.64
CA TYR A 160 -2.90 -27.94 -0.32
C TYR A 160 -2.16 -27.60 -1.61
N PHE A 161 -0.99 -26.94 -1.51
CA PHE A 161 -0.22 -26.53 -2.69
C PHE A 161 0.52 -27.71 -3.34
N THR A 162 0.70 -28.83 -2.63
CA THR A 162 1.16 -30.09 -3.24
C THR A 162 0.07 -30.70 -4.13
N ALA A 163 -1.18 -30.72 -3.64
CA ALA A 163 -2.32 -31.22 -4.40
C ALA A 163 -2.78 -30.25 -5.50
N ASN A 164 -2.59 -28.94 -5.28
CA ASN A 164 -2.98 -27.86 -6.18
C ASN A 164 -1.77 -26.97 -6.50
N PRO A 165 -0.82 -27.44 -7.34
CA PRO A 165 0.34 -26.64 -7.70
C PRO A 165 -0.04 -25.30 -8.32
N ILE A 166 0.70 -24.25 -7.98
CA ILE A 166 0.46 -22.90 -8.49
C ILE A 166 0.63 -22.89 -10.01
N LYS A 167 -0.49 -22.63 -10.72
CA LYS A 167 -0.50 -22.53 -12.17
C LYS A 167 0.06 -21.17 -12.62
N PRO A 168 0.69 -21.11 -13.82
CA PRO A 168 1.09 -19.85 -14.44
C PRO A 168 -0.04 -18.82 -14.54
N LEU A 169 0.34 -17.56 -14.76
CA LEU A 169 -0.58 -16.49 -15.13
C LEU A 169 -1.25 -16.81 -16.47
N ALA A 170 -2.56 -16.54 -16.56
CA ALA A 170 -3.29 -16.55 -17.82
C ALA A 170 -2.97 -15.28 -18.63
N GLU A 171 -3.32 -15.28 -19.92
CA GLU A 171 -3.14 -14.10 -20.78
C GLU A 171 -3.84 -12.87 -20.18
N GLY A 172 -3.09 -11.78 -20.00
CA GLY A 172 -3.57 -10.53 -19.40
C GLY A 172 -3.53 -10.47 -17.87
N GLU A 173 -3.15 -11.54 -17.16
CA GLU A 173 -2.89 -11.48 -15.72
C GLU A 173 -1.45 -11.05 -15.43
N GLU A 174 -1.27 -10.10 -14.50
CA GLU A 174 0.05 -9.68 -14.00
C GLU A 174 0.36 -10.27 -12.61
N GLU A 175 -0.69 -10.58 -11.85
CA GLU A 175 -0.62 -11.10 -10.48
C GLU A 175 -1.92 -11.84 -10.14
N ILE A 176 -1.82 -12.89 -9.32
CA ILE A 176 -2.96 -13.67 -8.80
C ILE A 176 -2.94 -13.70 -7.28
N ALA A 177 -4.10 -13.85 -6.64
CA ALA A 177 -4.18 -13.99 -5.18
C ALA A 177 -4.73 -15.35 -4.73
N TYR A 178 -4.13 -15.94 -3.70
CA TYR A 178 -4.74 -16.97 -2.85
C TYR A 178 -5.20 -16.32 -1.55
N GLU A 179 -6.48 -16.43 -1.24
CA GLU A 179 -7.10 -15.78 -0.09
C GLU A 179 -7.35 -16.81 1.01
N LEU A 180 -6.93 -16.51 2.23
CA LEU A 180 -7.22 -17.27 3.42
C LEU A 180 -8.50 -16.71 4.05
N VAL A 181 -9.41 -17.57 4.48
CA VAL A 181 -10.65 -17.17 5.17
C VAL A 181 -10.32 -16.29 6.39
N ALA A 182 -11.13 -15.24 6.59
CA ALA A 182 -11.05 -14.33 7.73
C ALA A 182 -11.01 -15.10 9.07
N GLY A 183 -10.00 -14.81 9.90
CA GLY A 183 -9.76 -15.49 11.18
C GLY A 183 -9.41 -16.98 11.07
N GLY A 184 -9.19 -17.48 9.85
CA GLY A 184 -8.90 -18.88 9.59
C GLY A 184 -7.58 -19.33 10.22
N VAL A 185 -7.48 -20.60 10.55
CA VAL A 185 -6.30 -21.22 11.17
C VAL A 185 -5.69 -22.22 10.21
N TYR A 186 -4.38 -22.15 10.01
CA TYR A 186 -3.65 -22.91 9.01
C TYR A 186 -2.35 -23.44 9.60
N GLU A 187 -1.87 -24.54 9.02
CA GLU A 187 -0.54 -25.06 9.31
C GLU A 187 0.28 -25.13 8.01
N MET A 188 1.60 -25.06 8.15
CA MET A 188 2.53 -25.34 7.07
C MET A 188 3.71 -26.08 7.68
N ASP A 189 3.89 -27.34 7.32
CA ASP A 189 4.90 -28.24 7.90
C ASP A 189 6.02 -28.62 6.93
N GLY A 190 5.88 -28.22 5.66
CA GLY A 190 6.92 -28.34 4.65
C GLY A 190 6.91 -27.23 3.62
N ASN A 191 7.83 -27.34 2.67
CA ASN A 191 8.05 -26.31 1.66
C ASN A 191 6.86 -26.16 0.69
N ILE A 192 6.48 -24.92 0.40
CA ILE A 192 5.56 -24.57 -0.69
C ILE A 192 6.39 -24.00 -1.85
N ASP A 193 6.34 -24.65 -3.01
CA ASP A 193 6.98 -24.13 -4.22
C ASP A 193 6.09 -23.09 -4.89
N LEU A 194 6.50 -21.83 -4.81
CA LEU A 194 5.81 -20.70 -5.44
C LEU A 194 6.02 -20.66 -6.96
N GLY A 195 7.00 -21.42 -7.47
CA GLY A 195 7.38 -21.39 -8.87
C GLY A 195 7.85 -19.99 -9.32
N THR A 196 7.48 -19.65 -10.55
CA THR A 196 7.83 -18.40 -11.24
C THR A 196 6.61 -17.51 -11.50
N THR A 197 5.52 -17.71 -10.76
CA THR A 197 4.27 -16.94 -10.91
C THR A 197 4.24 -15.83 -9.87
N THR A 198 3.99 -14.59 -10.30
CA THR A 198 3.80 -13.46 -9.36
C THR A 198 2.49 -13.65 -8.60
N LEU A 199 2.53 -13.70 -7.27
CA LEU A 199 1.34 -13.93 -6.46
C LEU A 199 1.26 -13.13 -5.17
N THR A 200 0.03 -12.95 -4.71
CA THR A 200 -0.33 -12.56 -3.35
C THR A 200 -0.87 -13.77 -2.59
N ILE A 201 -0.37 -14.02 -1.38
CA ILE A 201 -1.07 -14.84 -0.37
C ILE A 201 -1.57 -13.86 0.68
N ARG A 202 -2.89 -13.82 0.92
CA ARG A 202 -3.45 -12.87 1.89
C ARG A 202 -4.49 -13.48 2.81
N GLY A 203 -4.54 -13.03 4.06
CA GLY A 203 -5.69 -13.20 4.92
C GLY A 203 -6.69 -12.07 4.75
N ASP A 204 -7.48 -11.84 5.81
CA ASP A 204 -8.41 -10.72 5.90
C ASP A 204 -7.80 -9.59 6.73
N LYS A 205 -8.05 -8.34 6.33
CA LYS A 205 -7.40 -7.14 6.87
C LYS A 205 -7.77 -6.83 8.32
N VAL A 206 -8.94 -7.27 8.77
CA VAL A 206 -9.42 -7.02 10.14
C VAL A 206 -9.23 -8.27 10.98
N ASN A 207 -9.64 -9.41 10.44
CA ASN A 207 -9.53 -10.70 11.10
C ASN A 207 -8.43 -11.52 10.42
N HIS A 208 -7.18 -11.23 10.77
CA HIS A 208 -6.01 -11.89 10.18
C HIS A 208 -6.12 -13.42 10.21
N ALA A 209 -5.66 -14.05 9.13
CA ALA A 209 -5.46 -15.49 9.12
C ALA A 209 -4.25 -15.86 10.00
N LYS A 210 -4.33 -17.01 10.68
CA LYS A 210 -3.29 -17.50 11.59
C LYS A 210 -2.57 -18.67 10.95
N LEU A 211 -1.26 -18.57 10.78
CA LEU A 211 -0.43 -19.60 10.17
C LEU A 211 0.63 -20.08 11.14
N THR A 212 0.56 -21.36 11.53
CA THR A 212 1.61 -22.01 12.31
C THR A 212 2.60 -22.70 11.40
N MET A 213 3.85 -22.22 11.42
CA MET A 213 4.99 -22.77 10.70
C MET A 213 5.62 -23.91 11.52
N LYS A 214 5.78 -25.09 10.90
CA LYS A 214 6.31 -26.31 11.51
C LYS A 214 7.40 -26.93 10.64
N GLY A 215 8.17 -27.86 11.21
CA GLY A 215 9.15 -28.65 10.47
C GLY A 215 10.12 -27.79 9.65
N ASN A 216 10.19 -28.04 8.34
CA ASN A 216 11.06 -27.33 7.41
C ASN A 216 10.32 -26.31 6.54
N ALA A 217 9.15 -25.82 6.96
CA ALA A 217 8.31 -24.94 6.17
C ALA A 217 9.03 -23.66 5.68
N SER A 218 9.05 -23.49 4.36
CA SER A 218 9.44 -22.26 3.67
C SER A 218 8.63 -22.05 2.41
N PHE A 219 8.37 -20.79 2.08
CA PHE A 219 7.96 -20.40 0.75
C PHE A 219 9.18 -20.39 -0.17
N ILE A 220 9.24 -21.35 -1.08
CA ILE A 220 10.34 -21.50 -2.03
C ILE A 220 10.01 -20.67 -3.27
N ASN A 221 10.73 -19.57 -3.44
CA ASN A 221 10.55 -18.66 -4.58
C ASN A 221 11.62 -18.92 -5.64
N ARG A 222 11.22 -18.95 -6.92
CA ARG A 222 12.11 -19.17 -8.08
C ARG A 222 12.29 -17.94 -8.97
N GLY A 223 12.09 -16.74 -8.43
CA GLY A 223 12.32 -15.48 -9.13
C GLY A 223 11.07 -14.74 -9.58
N ALA A 224 9.96 -14.90 -8.87
CA ALA A 224 8.71 -14.18 -9.11
C ALA A 224 8.30 -13.33 -7.91
N GLY A 225 7.58 -12.24 -8.17
CA GLY A 225 7.10 -11.35 -7.09
C GLY A 225 6.21 -12.08 -6.10
N LEU A 226 6.31 -11.70 -4.83
CA LEU A 226 5.55 -12.31 -3.75
C LEU A 226 5.05 -11.24 -2.79
N LYS A 227 3.73 -11.18 -2.60
CA LYS A 227 3.13 -10.37 -1.54
C LYS A 227 2.48 -11.29 -0.51
N ILE A 228 2.76 -11.06 0.76
CA ILE A 228 2.15 -11.73 1.90
C ILE A 228 1.46 -10.64 2.72
N LYS A 229 0.14 -10.75 2.91
CA LYS A 229 -0.65 -9.68 3.54
C LYS A 229 -1.62 -10.22 4.58
N PHE A 230 -1.81 -9.50 5.70
CA PHE A 230 -2.89 -9.78 6.67
C PHE A 230 -2.83 -11.19 7.29
N ILE A 231 -1.62 -11.64 7.65
CA ILE A 231 -1.39 -12.97 8.23
C ILE A 231 -0.57 -12.83 9.51
N ASP A 232 -1.02 -13.51 10.55
CA ASP A 232 -0.30 -13.71 11.80
C ASP A 232 0.47 -15.03 11.74
N PHE A 233 1.78 -14.94 11.81
CA PHE A 233 2.72 -16.06 11.81
C PHE A 233 3.10 -16.44 13.23
N ASP A 234 2.96 -17.72 13.53
CA ASP A 234 3.51 -18.36 14.72
C ASP A 234 4.46 -19.50 14.28
N PHE A 235 5.45 -19.81 15.11
CA PHE A 235 6.42 -20.86 14.83
C PHE A 235 6.37 -21.90 15.94
N ASP A 236 6.11 -23.13 15.57
CA ASP A 236 6.14 -24.26 16.49
C ASP A 236 7.58 -24.47 16.99
N ALA A 237 7.83 -24.10 18.23
CA ALA A 237 9.18 -24.10 18.81
C ALA A 237 9.80 -25.52 18.94
N ASP A 238 8.98 -26.57 18.93
CA ASP A 238 9.44 -27.95 19.03
C ASP A 238 9.91 -28.49 17.67
N THR A 239 9.33 -28.00 16.58
CA THR A 239 9.55 -28.56 15.24
C THR A 239 10.18 -27.58 14.25
N TYR A 240 10.12 -26.27 14.47
CA TYR A 240 10.63 -25.26 13.55
C TYR A 240 11.95 -24.66 14.06
N SER A 241 13.02 -24.79 13.27
CA SER A 241 14.34 -24.28 13.64
C SER A 241 15.19 -23.95 12.43
N ALA A 242 16.29 -23.22 12.67
CA ALA A 242 17.31 -22.94 11.66
C ALA A 242 18.00 -24.20 11.08
N SER A 243 17.85 -25.35 11.72
CA SER A 243 18.35 -26.64 11.21
C SER A 243 17.38 -27.29 10.21
N ASN A 244 16.09 -26.95 10.30
CA ASN A 244 15.04 -27.48 9.44
C ASN A 244 14.77 -26.54 8.26
N SER A 245 14.70 -25.23 8.51
CA SER A 245 14.52 -24.19 7.51
C SER A 245 15.61 -23.12 7.61
N ARG A 246 15.93 -22.46 6.49
CA ARG A 246 16.91 -21.36 6.46
C ARG A 246 16.26 -19.99 6.34
N GLY A 247 14.94 -19.93 6.15
CA GLY A 247 14.19 -18.69 6.12
C GLY A 247 12.70 -18.91 5.80
N VAL A 248 11.85 -17.95 6.16
CA VAL A 248 10.41 -18.00 5.85
C VAL A 248 10.19 -17.97 4.34
N VAL A 249 10.87 -17.05 3.65
CA VAL A 249 10.96 -17.01 2.18
C VAL A 249 12.38 -17.36 1.76
N MET A 250 12.52 -18.44 0.99
CA MET A 250 13.81 -18.93 0.49
C MET A 250 13.89 -18.81 -1.03
N PHE A 251 14.98 -18.20 -1.50
CA PHE A 251 15.31 -18.14 -2.92
C PHE A 251 16.13 -19.36 -3.34
N ASN A 252 15.60 -20.22 -4.22
CA ASN A 252 16.26 -21.47 -4.62
C ASN A 252 17.20 -21.31 -5.85
N SER A 253 18.19 -22.20 -5.97
CA SER A 253 19.49 -22.00 -6.65
C SER A 253 19.56 -22.27 -8.15
N THR A 254 18.46 -22.61 -8.83
CA THR A 254 18.58 -23.02 -10.25
C THR A 254 18.68 -21.84 -11.22
N GLU A 255 18.18 -20.65 -10.84
CA GLU A 255 18.09 -19.49 -11.75
C GLU A 255 18.48 -18.19 -11.02
N ALA A 256 19.77 -17.84 -11.02
CA ALA A 256 20.20 -16.51 -10.62
C ALA A 256 19.59 -15.45 -11.56
N GLY A 257 18.99 -14.39 -11.01
CA GLY A 257 18.10 -13.51 -11.77
C GLY A 257 17.91 -12.12 -11.18
N ILE A 258 17.40 -11.23 -12.02
CA ILE A 258 16.85 -9.94 -11.62
C ILE A 258 15.33 -10.10 -11.54
N VAL A 259 14.75 -9.85 -10.36
CA VAL A 259 13.30 -9.88 -10.15
C VAL A 259 12.79 -8.45 -10.15
N GLN A 260 11.98 -8.11 -11.15
CA GLN A 260 11.42 -6.76 -11.31
C GLN A 260 10.16 -6.56 -10.47
N GLN A 261 9.43 -7.64 -10.20
CA GLN A 261 8.21 -7.63 -9.41
C GLN A 261 8.51 -7.45 -7.92
N PRO A 262 7.60 -6.79 -7.17
CA PRO A 262 7.85 -6.45 -5.78
C PRO A 262 7.74 -7.65 -4.84
N TYR A 263 8.46 -7.57 -3.73
CA TYR A 263 8.27 -8.42 -2.55
C TYR A 263 7.68 -7.60 -1.41
N VAL A 264 6.59 -8.06 -0.83
CA VAL A 264 5.86 -7.30 0.20
C VAL A 264 5.46 -8.21 1.35
N PHE A 265 5.77 -7.80 2.58
CA PHE A 265 4.99 -8.20 3.76
C PHE A 265 4.21 -6.97 4.21
N GLN A 266 2.90 -7.10 4.35
CA GLN A 266 2.02 -6.00 4.71
C GLN A 266 1.06 -6.42 5.81
N SER A 267 0.97 -5.62 6.88
CA SER A 267 0.01 -5.85 7.97
C SER A 267 0.10 -7.28 8.50
N CYS A 268 1.32 -7.74 8.79
CA CYS A 268 1.57 -9.10 9.30
C CYS A 268 2.13 -9.03 10.73
N THR A 269 1.65 -9.92 11.60
CA THR A 269 2.31 -10.19 12.88
C THR A 269 3.22 -11.39 12.71
N ILE A 270 4.48 -11.30 13.11
CA ILE A 270 5.43 -12.41 13.05
C ILE A 270 6.02 -12.56 14.45
N LYS A 271 5.55 -13.57 15.18
CA LYS A 271 5.98 -13.81 16.55
C LYS A 271 7.15 -14.78 16.60
N ASP A 272 8.17 -14.42 17.37
CA ASP A 272 9.30 -15.26 17.77
C ASP A 272 10.05 -15.88 16.59
N LEU A 273 10.26 -15.07 15.54
CA LEU A 273 10.90 -15.45 14.30
C LEU A 273 12.28 -16.10 14.55
N PRO A 274 12.45 -17.42 14.28
CA PRO A 274 13.67 -18.14 14.64
C PRO A 274 14.69 -18.19 13.48
N VAL A 275 14.28 -17.81 12.27
CA VAL A 275 15.07 -17.85 11.03
C VAL A 275 14.91 -16.53 10.27
N PRO A 276 15.77 -16.20 9.29
CA PRO A 276 15.56 -15.03 8.45
C PRO A 276 14.16 -14.98 7.83
N LEU A 277 13.55 -13.78 7.77
CA LEU A 277 12.32 -13.60 7.00
C LEU A 277 12.58 -13.88 5.52
N TYR A 278 13.71 -13.36 5.03
CA TYR A 278 14.19 -13.62 3.68
C TYR A 278 15.58 -14.23 3.71
N TYR A 279 15.73 -15.37 3.03
CA TYR A 279 17.00 -16.07 2.90
C TYR A 279 17.37 -16.28 1.44
N CYS A 280 18.52 -15.75 1.05
CA CYS A 280 19.08 -15.95 -0.29
C CYS A 280 20.57 -16.31 -0.19
N ASN A 281 20.94 -17.49 -0.68
CA ASN A 281 22.35 -17.85 -0.89
C ASN A 281 22.76 -17.80 -2.36
N ASN A 282 21.85 -17.39 -3.23
CA ASN A 282 21.96 -17.48 -4.68
C ASN A 282 22.07 -16.09 -5.31
N GLY A 283 22.18 -16.06 -6.64
CA GLY A 283 22.34 -14.84 -7.41
C GLY A 283 21.04 -14.09 -7.70
N TYR A 284 20.26 -13.70 -6.68
CA TYR A 284 19.06 -12.88 -6.91
C TYR A 284 19.26 -11.40 -6.60
N ALA A 285 18.80 -10.55 -7.51
CA ALA A 285 18.66 -9.12 -7.30
C ALA A 285 17.18 -8.74 -7.34
N LEU A 286 16.66 -8.16 -6.25
CA LEU A 286 15.27 -7.73 -6.16
C LEU A 286 15.14 -6.24 -6.50
N SER A 287 14.15 -5.89 -7.31
CA SER A 287 13.81 -4.50 -7.59
C SER A 287 13.30 -3.79 -6.34
N SER A 288 12.36 -4.41 -5.63
CA SER A 288 11.86 -3.87 -4.36
C SER A 288 11.52 -4.95 -3.34
N LEU A 289 11.80 -4.64 -2.08
CA LEU A 289 11.37 -5.39 -0.92
C LEU A 289 10.82 -4.41 0.12
N SER A 290 9.57 -4.64 0.55
CA SER A 290 8.85 -3.75 1.45
C SER A 290 8.28 -4.53 2.63
N ILE A 291 8.50 -4.02 3.84
CA ILE A 291 7.88 -4.47 5.08
C ILE A 291 7.06 -3.30 5.63
N THR A 292 5.75 -3.41 5.57
CA THR A 292 4.84 -2.30 5.87
C THR A 292 3.79 -2.74 6.89
N ASP A 293 3.55 -1.91 7.92
CA ASP A 293 2.53 -2.19 8.94
C ASP A 293 2.73 -3.54 9.67
N CYS A 294 3.98 -4.00 9.80
CA CYS A 294 4.28 -5.30 10.42
C CYS A 294 4.73 -5.15 11.87
N LEU A 295 4.35 -6.12 12.71
CA LEU A 295 4.90 -6.33 14.04
C LEU A 295 5.72 -7.62 14.05
N VAL A 296 7.03 -7.53 14.24
CA VAL A 296 7.94 -8.67 14.18
C VAL A 296 8.75 -8.77 15.46
N SER A 297 8.64 -9.90 16.16
CA SER A 297 9.55 -10.26 17.24
C SER A 297 10.52 -11.35 16.80
N ILE A 298 11.80 -11.20 17.16
CA ILE A 298 12.87 -12.13 16.84
C ILE A 298 13.43 -12.67 18.15
N ASN A 299 13.29 -13.98 18.38
CA ASN A 299 13.64 -14.61 19.65
C ASN A 299 15.10 -15.11 19.72
N THR A 300 15.78 -15.13 18.59
CA THR A 300 17.11 -15.72 18.46
C THR A 300 18.13 -14.64 18.12
N ALA A 301 19.04 -14.35 19.06
CA ALA A 301 20.04 -13.27 18.94
C ALA A 301 20.87 -13.34 17.65
N SER A 302 21.18 -14.55 17.16
CA SER A 302 21.99 -14.76 15.95
C SER A 302 21.19 -14.71 14.64
N THR A 303 19.87 -14.58 14.69
CA THR A 303 19.03 -14.53 13.48
C THR A 303 19.27 -13.22 12.74
N ILE A 304 19.49 -13.31 11.43
CA ILE A 304 19.57 -12.16 10.53
C ILE A 304 18.19 -11.98 9.92
N PHE A 305 17.59 -10.79 10.02
CA PHE A 305 16.23 -10.59 9.51
C PHE A 305 16.13 -10.74 7.98
N ILE A 306 17.05 -10.12 7.23
CA ILE A 306 17.20 -10.30 5.78
C ILE A 306 18.61 -10.83 5.49
N ALA A 307 18.70 -12.11 5.10
CA ALA A 307 19.95 -12.84 4.97
C ALA A 307 20.27 -13.16 3.50
N PHE A 308 20.82 -12.17 2.79
CA PHE A 308 21.34 -12.31 1.43
C PHE A 308 22.84 -12.66 1.48
N ASN A 309 23.09 -13.94 1.80
CA ASN A 309 24.41 -14.52 2.05
C ASN A 309 25.23 -14.79 0.78
N GLY A 310 24.57 -14.97 -0.37
CA GLY A 310 25.20 -15.24 -1.66
C GLY A 310 25.43 -14.00 -2.52
N GLN A 311 25.18 -14.13 -3.82
CA GLN A 311 25.13 -13.03 -4.79
C GLN A 311 23.79 -12.28 -4.72
N GLY A 312 23.44 -11.77 -3.54
CA GLY A 312 22.14 -11.13 -3.29
C GLY A 312 22.20 -9.60 -3.35
N TRP A 313 21.23 -8.98 -4.03
CA TRP A 313 21.02 -7.52 -4.00
C TRP A 313 19.55 -7.13 -3.87
N ILE A 314 19.29 -5.93 -3.35
CA ILE A 314 17.97 -5.32 -3.21
C ILE A 314 18.15 -3.86 -3.65
N LYS A 315 17.47 -3.46 -4.73
CA LYS A 315 17.55 -2.11 -5.26
C LYS A 315 16.81 -1.15 -4.34
N ASP A 316 15.53 -1.37 -4.08
CA ASP A 316 14.72 -0.57 -3.17
C ASP A 316 14.31 -1.40 -1.95
N LEU A 317 14.71 -0.98 -0.75
CA LEU A 317 14.36 -1.65 0.50
C LEU A 317 13.61 -0.65 1.38
N SER A 318 12.38 -1.00 1.76
CA SER A 318 11.54 -0.13 2.58
C SER A 318 11.00 -0.83 3.83
N PHE A 319 11.01 -0.10 4.92
CA PHE A 319 10.33 -0.39 6.17
C PHE A 319 9.41 0.79 6.45
N SER A 320 8.13 0.55 6.70
CA SER A 320 7.19 1.63 7.00
C SER A 320 6.12 1.21 8.01
N ASN A 321 5.77 2.09 8.94
CA ASN A 321 4.72 1.82 9.95
C ASN A 321 4.93 0.51 10.71
N SER A 322 6.20 0.11 10.93
CA SER A 322 6.51 -1.25 11.39
C SER A 322 7.33 -1.22 12.67
N THR A 323 7.12 -2.24 13.50
CA THR A 323 7.91 -2.51 14.69
C THR A 323 8.65 -3.81 14.51
N ILE A 324 9.97 -3.77 14.56
CA ILE A 324 10.82 -4.95 14.44
C ILE A 324 11.80 -4.95 15.60
N TYR A 325 11.77 -6.00 16.40
CA TYR A 325 12.55 -6.06 17.62
C TYR A 325 13.06 -7.46 17.90
N TYR A 326 14.17 -7.52 18.63
CA TYR A 326 14.59 -8.78 19.24
C TYR A 326 14.11 -8.80 20.69
N THR A 327 13.60 -9.94 21.15
CA THR A 327 13.24 -10.16 22.56
C THR A 327 14.47 -10.42 23.43
N VAL A 328 15.62 -10.66 22.79
CA VAL A 328 16.95 -10.77 23.40
C VAL A 328 17.95 -9.94 22.59
N PRO A 329 19.01 -9.35 23.19
CA PRO A 329 19.92 -8.48 22.44
C PRO A 329 20.49 -9.13 21.17
N GLY A 330 20.16 -8.58 20.00
CA GLY A 330 20.54 -9.14 18.70
C GLY A 330 22.05 -9.06 18.44
N SER A 331 22.69 -10.20 18.18
CA SER A 331 24.14 -10.29 17.93
C SER A 331 24.52 -10.42 16.45
N ALA A 332 23.54 -10.42 15.55
CA ALA A 332 23.74 -10.55 14.11
C ALA A 332 23.45 -9.26 13.33
N TYR A 333 23.58 -9.32 12.00
CA TYR A 333 23.15 -8.24 11.12
C TYR A 333 21.62 -8.17 11.07
N PHE A 334 21.04 -6.98 10.96
CA PHE A 334 19.62 -6.86 10.60
C PHE A 334 19.43 -7.23 9.12
N VAL A 335 20.22 -6.58 8.28
CA VAL A 335 20.26 -6.82 6.84
C VAL A 335 21.67 -7.17 6.41
N GLN A 336 21.85 -8.36 5.86
CA GLN A 336 23.10 -8.80 5.28
C GLN A 336 22.96 -8.91 3.76
N MET A 337 23.77 -8.14 3.03
CA MET A 337 23.92 -8.26 1.58
C MET A 337 25.42 -8.37 1.31
N ARG A 338 25.95 -9.53 0.89
CA ARG A 338 27.43 -9.72 0.81
C ARG A 338 28.14 -8.98 -0.33
N GLY A 339 27.53 -7.94 -0.90
CA GLY A 339 28.14 -7.03 -1.86
C GLY A 339 28.54 -7.70 -3.19
N ARG A 340 27.92 -8.83 -3.53
CA ARG A 340 28.08 -9.46 -4.84
C ARG A 340 26.73 -9.40 -5.53
N THR A 341 26.65 -8.64 -6.62
CA THR A 341 25.47 -8.67 -7.47
C THR A 341 25.45 -9.95 -8.30
N PRO A 342 24.27 -10.40 -8.77
CA PRO A 342 24.18 -11.50 -9.75
C PRO A 342 25.02 -11.20 -11.00
N SER A 343 25.52 -12.23 -11.68
CA SER A 343 26.36 -12.06 -12.89
C SER A 343 25.66 -11.35 -14.05
N ASN A 344 24.33 -11.39 -14.09
CA ASN A 344 23.47 -10.72 -15.08
C ASN A 344 22.97 -9.33 -14.63
N PHE A 345 23.50 -8.78 -13.52
CA PHE A 345 23.04 -7.50 -12.96
C PHE A 345 23.12 -6.32 -13.95
N SER A 346 24.05 -6.35 -14.92
CA SER A 346 24.13 -5.34 -15.98
C SER A 346 22.87 -5.25 -16.85
N GLY A 347 22.06 -6.32 -16.91
CA GLY A 347 20.77 -6.35 -17.59
C GLY A 347 19.61 -5.74 -16.78
N SER A 348 19.86 -5.23 -15.57
CA SER A 348 18.79 -4.69 -14.70
C SER A 348 18.22 -3.36 -15.17
N GLY A 349 19.02 -2.55 -15.86
CA GLY A 349 18.66 -1.17 -16.24
C GLY A 349 18.55 -0.22 -15.04
N TRP A 350 18.95 -0.64 -13.83
CA TRP A 350 18.78 0.15 -12.61
C TRP A 350 19.90 1.19 -12.46
N SER A 351 19.51 2.46 -12.36
CA SER A 351 20.39 3.61 -12.16
C SER A 351 20.19 4.31 -10.82
N THR A 352 19.22 3.86 -10.01
CA THR A 352 18.91 4.42 -8.70
C THR A 352 18.58 3.33 -7.70
N SER A 353 18.76 3.60 -6.41
CA SER A 353 18.39 2.70 -5.32
C SER A 353 17.91 3.48 -4.10
N LEU A 354 16.85 3.01 -3.45
CA LEU A 354 16.28 3.62 -2.26
C LEU A 354 16.47 2.72 -1.02
N ARG A 355 16.79 3.33 0.11
CA ARG A 355 16.55 2.78 1.44
C ARG A 355 15.55 3.68 2.15
N LYS A 356 14.44 3.11 2.61
CA LYS A 356 13.39 3.86 3.31
C LYS A 356 13.09 3.23 4.66
N MET A 357 13.05 4.05 5.71
CA MET A 357 12.60 3.70 7.06
C MET A 357 11.73 4.85 7.54
N SER A 358 10.41 4.67 7.55
CA SER A 358 9.46 5.74 7.90
C SER A 358 8.52 5.26 8.99
N ASN A 359 8.36 6.05 10.06
CA ASN A 359 7.40 5.73 11.12
C ASN A 359 7.61 4.30 11.63
N CYS A 360 8.86 3.94 11.95
CA CYS A 360 9.21 2.61 12.42
C CYS A 360 9.75 2.65 13.86
N THR A 361 9.63 1.52 14.55
CA THR A 361 10.29 1.28 15.85
C THR A 361 11.20 0.07 15.72
N PHE A 362 12.51 0.27 15.82
CA PHE A 362 13.52 -0.78 15.84
C PHE A 362 14.10 -0.91 17.25
N TYR A 363 14.15 -2.13 17.78
CA TYR A 363 14.62 -2.37 19.15
C TYR A 363 15.57 -3.56 19.29
N GLN A 364 16.68 -3.34 20.00
CA GLN A 364 17.72 -4.35 20.29
C GLN A 364 18.37 -5.01 19.07
N ILE A 365 18.55 -4.25 17.98
CA ILE A 365 19.05 -4.79 16.72
C ILE A 365 20.55 -4.62 16.59
N GLY A 366 21.28 -5.74 16.42
CA GLY A 366 22.71 -5.72 16.14
C GLY A 366 23.53 -5.08 17.26
N THR A 367 23.11 -5.21 18.52
CA THR A 367 23.77 -4.66 19.72
C THR A 367 25.23 -5.06 19.84
N ASN A 368 25.62 -6.23 19.32
CA ASN A 368 27.00 -6.72 19.24
C ASN A 368 27.55 -6.81 17.80
N ASN A 369 26.85 -6.23 16.82
CA ASN A 369 27.21 -6.31 15.41
C ASN A 369 26.80 -5.03 14.65
N ARG A 370 26.33 -5.13 13.40
CA ARG A 370 25.97 -3.98 12.56
C ARG A 370 24.50 -4.04 12.16
N PHE A 371 23.85 -2.90 12.01
CA PHE A 371 22.50 -2.84 11.46
C PHE A 371 22.50 -3.44 10.05
N PHE A 372 23.34 -2.91 9.17
CA PHE A 372 23.49 -3.38 7.80
C PHE A 372 24.93 -3.83 7.50
N ASN A 373 25.08 -4.73 6.53
CA ASN A 373 26.36 -5.19 6.01
C ASN A 373 26.46 -4.98 4.48
N ASN A 374 27.54 -4.33 4.02
CA ASN A 374 27.95 -4.17 2.61
C ASN A 374 26.86 -3.62 1.66
N VAL A 375 26.37 -2.41 1.95
CA VAL A 375 25.19 -1.81 1.29
C VAL A 375 25.50 -1.07 -0.01
N ILE A 376 26.78 -0.76 -0.31
CA ILE A 376 27.14 0.06 -1.47
C ILE A 376 28.37 -0.53 -2.17
N ASN A 377 28.16 -1.11 -3.36
CA ASN A 377 29.20 -1.12 -4.39
C ASN A 377 28.94 0.09 -5.29
N SER A 378 29.81 1.09 -5.17
CA SER A 378 29.95 2.19 -6.10
C SER A 378 30.21 1.64 -7.50
N ASN A 379 29.47 2.10 -8.51
CA ASN A 379 30.05 2.49 -9.80
C ASN A 379 29.05 3.15 -10.77
N SER A 380 27.75 3.32 -10.45
CA SER A 380 26.85 4.13 -11.31
C SER A 380 25.46 4.50 -10.77
N ALA A 381 24.96 3.91 -9.67
CA ALA A 381 23.61 4.19 -9.19
C ALA A 381 23.56 5.36 -8.19
N VAL A 382 22.60 6.28 -8.39
CA VAL A 382 22.26 7.31 -7.39
C VAL A 382 21.57 6.63 -6.22
N PHE A 383 22.16 6.72 -5.03
CA PHE A 383 21.60 6.12 -3.82
C PHE A 383 20.82 7.18 -3.02
N SER A 384 19.59 6.86 -2.62
CA SER A 384 18.76 7.70 -1.77
C SER A 384 18.46 7.01 -0.45
N LEU A 385 18.49 7.79 0.63
CA LEU A 385 18.09 7.36 1.96
C LEU A 385 16.97 8.27 2.47
N GLU A 386 15.82 7.68 2.76
CA GLU A 386 14.71 8.34 3.44
C GLU A 386 14.56 7.71 4.83
N MET A 387 14.84 8.47 5.88
CA MET A 387 14.61 8.05 7.26
C MET A 387 13.86 9.14 8.00
N GLN A 388 12.59 8.90 8.31
CA GLN A 388 11.77 9.91 8.97
C GLN A 388 10.93 9.28 10.08
N ASN A 389 10.75 10.05 11.16
CA ASN A 389 9.87 9.67 12.27
C ASN A 389 10.17 8.25 12.80
N THR A 390 11.44 7.83 12.80
CA THR A 390 11.82 6.45 13.14
C THR A 390 12.63 6.40 14.43
N ILE A 391 12.27 5.45 15.29
CA ILE A 391 12.99 5.18 16.54
C ILE A 391 13.93 4.00 16.32
N PHE A 392 15.22 4.24 16.56
CA PHE A 392 16.24 3.23 16.72
C PHE A 392 16.65 3.20 18.19
N ALA A 393 16.13 2.23 18.94
CA ALA A 393 16.42 2.07 20.36
C ALA A 393 17.29 0.82 20.57
N ASP A 394 18.45 0.99 21.21
CA ASP A 394 19.44 -0.07 21.42
C ASP A 394 19.82 -0.79 20.11
N CYS A 395 19.92 -0.03 19.03
CA CYS A 395 20.33 -0.54 17.73
C CYS A 395 21.80 -0.19 17.48
N VAL A 396 22.65 -1.21 17.30
CA VAL A 396 24.10 -1.14 17.01
C VAL A 396 24.98 -0.54 18.11
N VAL A 397 26.08 -1.25 18.46
CA VAL A 397 27.45 -0.71 18.57
C VAL A 397 28.45 -1.84 18.24
N SER A 398 29.52 -1.56 17.47
CA SER A 398 30.68 -2.48 17.39
C SER A 398 32.03 -1.84 17.74
N SER A 399 32.09 -0.68 18.41
CA SER A 399 33.33 -0.17 18.99
C SER A 399 33.10 0.67 20.26
N ALA A 400 33.98 0.51 21.24
CA ALA A 400 33.99 1.26 22.52
C ALA A 400 34.18 2.79 22.37
N THR A 401 34.25 3.30 21.14
CA THR A 401 34.57 4.69 20.78
C THR A 401 33.34 5.49 20.33
N GLY A 402 32.13 4.91 20.30
CA GLY A 402 30.92 5.62 19.86
C GLY A 402 30.89 6.00 18.37
N THR A 403 31.82 5.48 17.58
CA THR A 403 32.01 5.80 16.14
C THR A 403 31.20 4.90 15.20
N GLU A 404 30.34 4.03 15.74
CA GLU A 404 29.54 3.07 14.98
C GLU A 404 28.05 3.31 15.28
N GLY A 405 27.32 3.86 14.32
CA GLY A 405 25.89 4.19 14.42
C GLY A 405 25.06 3.58 13.30
N VAL A 406 23.73 3.65 13.41
CA VAL A 406 22.79 3.07 12.45
C VAL A 406 23.01 3.67 11.06
N PHE A 407 23.14 5.00 11.00
CA PHE A 407 23.33 5.74 9.76
C PHE A 407 24.60 5.28 9.02
N ARG A 408 25.71 5.15 9.76
CA ARG A 408 27.01 4.68 9.23
C ARG A 408 26.88 3.34 8.52
N ARG A 409 26.11 2.42 9.11
CA ARG A 409 26.00 1.04 8.63
C ARG A 409 25.09 0.93 7.42
N ILE A 410 24.12 1.83 7.27
CA ILE A 410 23.26 1.91 6.07
C ILE A 410 24.03 2.49 4.87
N CYS A 411 24.84 3.52 5.06
CA CYS A 411 25.46 4.29 3.96
C CYS A 411 26.90 3.88 3.58
N ASN A 412 27.50 2.91 4.27
CA ASN A 412 28.89 2.48 4.12
C ASN A 412 29.95 3.58 4.40
N ALA A 413 31.06 3.22 5.03
CA ALA A 413 32.09 4.19 5.41
C ALA A 413 32.84 4.71 4.17
N GLY A 414 32.65 5.99 3.83
CA GLY A 414 33.48 6.72 2.86
C GLY A 414 32.77 7.21 1.59
N ASN A 415 31.52 6.81 1.33
CA ASN A 415 30.79 7.17 0.10
C ASN A 415 29.66 8.20 0.32
N TYR A 416 29.71 8.96 1.41
CA TYR A 416 28.63 9.83 1.85
C TYR A 416 28.24 10.95 0.87
N GLY A 417 29.21 11.45 0.09
CA GLY A 417 28.98 12.52 -0.88
C GLY A 417 28.17 12.11 -2.12
N ASN A 418 27.87 10.81 -2.28
CA ASN A 418 27.14 10.26 -3.42
C ASN A 418 25.72 9.77 -3.04
N VAL A 419 25.22 10.19 -1.88
CA VAL A 419 23.90 9.79 -1.37
C VAL A 419 23.03 11.03 -1.18
N ASN A 420 21.78 10.95 -1.64
CA ASN A 420 20.74 11.91 -1.33
C ASN A 420 20.03 11.47 -0.04
N TYR A 421 19.94 12.34 0.96
CA TYR A 421 19.31 12.02 2.24
C TYR A 421 18.08 12.90 2.46
N THR A 422 17.00 12.30 2.96
CA THR A 422 15.86 12.98 3.57
C THR A 422 15.70 12.42 4.97
N LEU A 423 16.06 13.23 5.95
CA LEU A 423 16.09 12.86 7.37
C LEU A 423 15.20 13.81 8.16
N GLY A 424 14.48 13.30 9.15
CA GLY A 424 13.71 14.17 10.04
C GLY A 424 13.05 13.41 11.19
N TYR A 425 13.05 14.02 12.38
CA TYR A 425 12.39 13.49 13.57
C TYR A 425 12.77 12.04 13.91
N ASN A 426 14.03 11.65 13.69
CA ASN A 426 14.54 10.33 14.05
C ASN A 426 15.12 10.32 15.46
N THR A 427 15.14 9.14 16.08
CA THR A 427 15.74 8.89 17.39
C THR A 427 16.80 7.81 17.28
N TYR A 428 18.00 8.08 17.78
CA TYR A 428 19.13 7.12 17.79
C TYR A 428 19.59 6.89 19.23
N TYR A 429 18.75 6.19 19.99
CA TYR A 429 18.96 5.95 21.41
C TYR A 429 19.75 4.66 21.65
N TYR A 430 20.74 4.73 22.50
CA TYR A 430 21.54 3.58 22.93
C TYR A 430 21.85 3.68 24.43
N SER A 431 21.16 2.84 25.21
CA SER A 431 21.16 2.88 26.67
C SER A 431 22.55 2.66 27.30
N ALA A 432 23.45 1.98 26.60
CA ALA A 432 24.78 1.65 27.11
C ALA A 432 25.85 2.74 26.88
N VAL A 433 25.52 3.88 26.25
CA VAL A 433 26.43 5.04 26.14
C VAL A 433 26.02 6.13 27.14
N PRO A 434 26.98 6.80 27.83
CA PRO A 434 26.66 7.92 28.71
C PRO A 434 25.86 9.00 27.99
N GLY A 435 24.70 9.37 28.53
CA GLY A 435 23.78 10.33 27.90
C GLY A 435 22.81 9.71 26.89
N GLY A 436 22.97 8.44 26.52
CA GLY A 436 21.98 7.67 25.77
C GLY A 436 21.97 7.89 24.25
N PHE A 437 22.86 8.72 23.69
CA PHE A 437 22.88 9.04 22.26
C PHE A 437 24.26 8.86 21.65
N LEU A 438 24.29 8.36 20.42
CA LEU A 438 25.52 8.20 19.65
C LEU A 438 25.87 9.52 18.94
N ASP A 439 26.96 10.16 19.37
CA ASP A 439 27.45 11.41 18.76
C ASP A 439 27.59 11.32 17.23
N TYR A 440 27.92 10.13 16.71
CA TYR A 440 28.05 9.88 15.28
C TYR A 440 26.72 10.04 14.51
N ASP A 441 25.59 9.66 15.09
CA ASP A 441 24.30 9.78 14.42
C ASP A 441 23.67 11.16 14.70
N THR A 442 23.84 11.73 15.92
CA THR A 442 23.05 12.87 16.42
C THR A 442 23.78 14.22 16.60
N SER A 443 25.09 14.33 16.37
CA SER A 443 25.78 15.63 16.56
C SER A 443 25.70 16.56 15.35
N ASP A 444 25.43 17.85 15.58
CA ASP A 444 25.24 18.81 14.48
C ASP A 444 26.57 19.19 13.79
N GLU A 445 27.69 19.13 14.53
CA GLU A 445 29.04 19.44 14.02
C GLU A 445 29.77 18.22 13.42
N ASN A 446 29.57 17.01 13.99
CA ASN A 446 30.32 15.80 13.63
C ASN A 446 29.45 14.57 13.32
N GLY A 447 28.14 14.68 13.52
CA GLY A 447 27.17 13.61 13.36
C GLY A 447 26.67 13.55 11.93
N ARG A 448 25.68 12.71 11.65
CA ARG A 448 25.22 12.46 10.28
C ARG A 448 23.80 12.89 10.01
N ASP A 449 22.94 12.86 11.01
CA ASP A 449 21.60 13.42 10.89
C ASP A 449 21.66 14.95 11.07
N HIS A 450 21.93 15.67 9.99
CA HIS A 450 21.95 17.14 9.96
C HIS A 450 20.57 17.76 9.69
N SER A 451 19.48 17.03 9.92
CA SER A 451 18.13 17.57 9.72
C SER A 451 17.79 18.72 10.68
N GLY A 452 18.50 18.84 11.80
CA GLY A 452 18.17 19.75 12.89
C GLY A 452 16.92 19.35 13.68
N THR A 453 16.35 18.17 13.41
CA THR A 453 15.09 17.69 14.01
C THR A 453 15.24 16.33 14.70
N ALA A 454 16.45 15.80 14.82
CA ALA A 454 16.70 14.56 15.56
C ALA A 454 16.24 14.70 17.02
N ILE A 455 15.46 13.74 17.50
CA ILE A 455 14.93 13.71 18.87
C ILE A 455 16.01 13.17 19.80
N LYS A 456 16.43 14.00 20.77
CA LYS A 456 17.51 13.71 21.73
C LYS A 456 16.96 13.39 23.13
N VAL A 457 15.82 12.70 23.17
CA VAL A 457 15.14 12.25 24.38
C VAL A 457 14.98 10.73 24.34
N GLU A 458 15.18 10.07 25.47
CA GLU A 458 15.03 8.62 25.59
C GLU A 458 13.59 8.20 25.22
N PRO A 459 13.41 7.21 24.32
CA PRO A 459 12.10 6.64 24.05
C PRO A 459 11.64 5.86 25.27
N LYS A 460 10.53 6.30 25.88
CA LYS A 460 9.94 5.64 27.06
C LYS A 460 8.83 4.70 26.62
N PHE A 461 9.17 3.42 26.50
CA PHE A 461 8.23 2.35 26.19
C PHE A 461 7.58 1.78 27.45
N VAL A 462 6.33 1.33 27.36
CA VAL A 462 5.64 0.64 28.47
C VAL A 462 6.31 -0.69 28.80
N ASN A 463 6.53 -1.57 27.81
CA ASN A 463 7.20 -2.85 28.00
C ASN A 463 7.79 -3.40 26.69
N ALA A 464 8.90 -2.80 26.24
CA ALA A 464 9.54 -3.16 24.98
C ALA A 464 10.02 -4.62 24.90
N ALA A 465 10.37 -5.23 26.04
CA ALA A 465 10.85 -6.62 26.09
C ALA A 465 9.75 -7.63 25.72
N ASP A 466 8.50 -7.35 26.11
CA ASP A 466 7.33 -8.17 25.79
C ASP A 466 6.55 -7.66 24.56
N GLY A 467 7.14 -6.73 23.80
CA GLY A 467 6.57 -6.24 22.55
C GLY A 467 5.58 -5.08 22.66
N ASP A 468 5.44 -4.46 23.83
CA ASP A 468 4.62 -3.25 24.02
C ASP A 468 5.49 -2.00 23.94
N PHE A 469 5.47 -1.37 22.78
CA PHE A 469 6.21 -0.14 22.50
C PHE A 469 5.37 1.12 22.66
N THR A 470 4.21 1.05 23.34
CA THR A 470 3.39 2.23 23.65
C THR A 470 4.26 3.31 24.25
N LEU A 471 4.28 4.49 23.62
CA LEU A 471 5.19 5.58 23.96
C LEU A 471 4.58 6.50 25.02
N SER A 472 5.40 6.89 26.00
CA SER A 472 5.02 7.90 27.02
C SER A 472 5.88 9.17 26.97
N SER A 473 6.89 9.22 26.10
CA SER A 473 7.77 10.39 25.93
C SER A 473 7.09 11.45 25.05
N SER A 474 6.89 12.65 25.61
CA SER A 474 6.12 13.72 24.97
C SER A 474 6.65 14.17 23.61
N GLU A 475 7.98 14.21 23.42
CA GLU A 475 8.59 14.67 22.16
C GLU A 475 8.37 13.68 21.01
N HIS A 476 8.44 12.37 21.28
CA HIS A 476 8.10 11.35 20.29
C HIS A 476 6.63 11.41 19.89
N ILE A 477 5.73 11.58 20.87
CA ILE A 477 4.28 11.68 20.64
C ILE A 477 3.97 12.93 19.80
N ALA A 478 4.50 14.09 20.19
CA ALA A 478 4.26 15.37 19.51
C ALA A 478 4.72 15.34 18.05
N ASN A 479 5.84 14.68 17.76
CA ASN A 479 6.40 14.57 16.41
C ASN A 479 5.97 13.29 15.69
N ARG A 480 5.05 12.49 16.26
CA ARG A 480 4.60 11.20 15.73
C ARG A 480 5.76 10.27 15.32
N CYS A 481 6.82 10.26 16.11
CA CYS A 481 8.01 9.43 15.90
C CYS A 481 7.80 8.03 16.45
N GLY A 482 8.13 7.02 15.64
CA GLY A 482 7.89 5.61 15.90
C GLY A 482 6.77 5.04 15.03
N ASP A 483 6.52 3.75 15.20
CA ASP A 483 5.39 3.06 14.60
C ASP A 483 4.04 3.64 15.11
N PRO A 484 3.13 4.08 14.21
CA PRO A 484 1.86 4.69 14.60
C PRO A 484 0.97 3.83 15.48
N ARG A 485 1.11 2.50 15.45
CA ARG A 485 0.38 1.58 16.34
C ARG A 485 0.57 1.88 17.81
N TRP A 486 1.71 2.49 18.18
CA TRP A 486 2.07 2.77 19.57
C TRP A 486 1.84 4.22 20.00
N LEU A 487 1.27 5.03 19.10
CA LEU A 487 1.00 6.43 19.33
C LEU A 487 -0.48 6.62 19.68
N PRO A 488 -0.83 7.62 20.51
CA PRO A 488 -2.21 7.98 20.72
C PRO A 488 -2.87 8.43 19.41
N THR A 489 -4.16 8.14 19.28
CA THR A 489 -5.00 8.64 18.18
C THR A 489 -4.96 10.17 18.17
N THR A 490 -4.83 10.78 17.00
CA THR A 490 -5.01 12.23 16.86
C THR A 490 -6.47 12.58 17.12
N GLU A 491 -6.71 13.59 17.96
CA GLU A 491 -8.02 14.24 18.06
C GLU A 491 -8.39 14.98 16.77
#